data_AF-A0A6P9F7C1-F1
#
_entry.id   AF-A0A6P9F7C1-F1
#
_cell.length_a   1.000
_cell.length_b   1.000
_cell.length_c   1.000
_cell.angle_alpha   90.00
_cell.angle_beta   90.00
_cell.angle_gamma   90.00
#
_symmetry.space_group_name_H-M   'P 1'
#
loop_
_entity.id
_entity.type
_entity.pdbx_description
1 polymer ?
#
loop_
_entity_poly.entity_id
_entity_poly.type
_entity_poly.pdbx_seq_one_letter_code
_entity_poly.pdbx_strand_id
1 'polypeptide(L)'
;METGAEDVGLTRRPMLASSWDAACGALGHSLRLTRADLGARDLDWEEPLAPPAPGRDLVVLKSSLNSPDEKPCFLYLRCDPNGGEEIVSVGILSSARNMEVYLGEEYCGTSRGKTVCSDLDDSEHKIIFYKKYLKLESSSHACKVKLLSFGEKQCVFISKIVVQLRRVSTNSSTSPPALGSRIDLQRVQTLMEAMGSKLSPGAQQLMNMVKFQQQ
;
A
#
# COMPACT_ATOMS: atom_id res chain seq x y z
N MET A 1 45.83 -8.38 -1.71
CA MET A 1 44.81 -7.41 -1.28
C MET A 1 44.01 -7.04 -2.50
N GLU A 2 42.71 -7.34 -2.48
CA GLU A 2 41.60 -6.68 -3.17
C GLU A 2 40.45 -7.70 -3.25
N THR A 3 39.75 -7.84 -2.13
CA THR A 3 38.40 -8.39 -2.12
C THR A 3 37.48 -7.32 -2.71
N GLY A 4 37.18 -7.44 -4.00
CA GLY A 4 36.09 -6.71 -4.62
C GLY A 4 34.79 -7.14 -3.95
N ALA A 5 34.21 -6.25 -3.14
CA ALA A 5 32.86 -6.42 -2.64
C ALA A 5 31.92 -6.34 -3.84
N GLU A 6 31.46 -7.51 -4.31
CA GLU A 6 30.35 -7.58 -5.24
C GLU A 6 29.15 -6.88 -4.59
N ASP A 7 28.62 -5.88 -5.30
CA ASP A 7 27.39 -5.16 -5.01
C ASP A 7 26.20 -6.13 -5.07
N VAL A 8 26.05 -6.96 -4.03
CA VAL A 8 24.90 -7.83 -3.80
C VAL A 8 23.77 -6.95 -3.27
N GLY A 9 23.22 -6.14 -4.17
CA GLY A 9 22.24 -5.12 -3.84
C GLY A 9 21.20 -4.92 -4.94
N LEU A 10 20.91 -5.96 -5.73
CA LEU A 10 19.78 -5.92 -6.68
C LEU A 10 18.46 -5.86 -5.90
N THR A 11 18.09 -4.66 -5.43
CA THR A 11 16.78 -4.42 -4.83
C THR A 11 15.72 -4.73 -5.87
N ARG A 12 15.03 -5.86 -5.73
CA ARG A 12 13.97 -6.26 -6.67
C ARG A 12 12.83 -5.25 -6.58
N ARG A 13 12.51 -4.64 -7.72
CA ARG A 13 11.40 -3.70 -7.84
C ARG A 13 10.09 -4.42 -7.45
N PRO A 14 9.21 -3.82 -6.62
CA PRO A 14 7.92 -4.42 -6.32
C PRO A 14 7.12 -4.70 -7.59
N MET A 15 6.41 -5.81 -7.58
CA MET A 15 5.43 -6.17 -8.59
C MET A 15 4.21 -5.26 -8.44
N LEU A 16 3.74 -4.73 -9.57
CA LEU A 16 2.51 -3.96 -9.68
C LEU A 16 1.62 -4.60 -10.75
N ALA A 17 0.39 -4.95 -10.36
CA ALA A 17 -0.64 -5.49 -11.24
C ALA A 17 -1.96 -4.74 -11.07
N SER A 18 -2.88 -4.92 -12.02
CA SER A 18 -4.21 -4.32 -12.04
C SER A 18 -5.27 -5.39 -12.29
N SER A 19 -6.46 -5.26 -11.70
CA SER A 19 -7.62 -6.09 -12.04
C SER A 19 -8.27 -5.70 -13.37
N TRP A 20 -7.95 -4.50 -13.87
CA TRP A 20 -8.41 -3.95 -15.14
C TRP A 20 -7.31 -3.99 -16.18
N ASP A 21 -7.70 -4.08 -17.45
CA ASP A 21 -6.78 -4.23 -18.57
C ASP A 21 -5.96 -2.96 -18.79
N ALA A 22 -4.66 -3.13 -18.96
CA ALA A 22 -3.71 -2.09 -19.29
C ALA A 22 -2.90 -2.49 -20.52
N ALA A 23 -2.40 -1.51 -21.28
CA ALA A 23 -1.39 -1.81 -22.30
C ALA A 23 -0.19 -2.54 -21.67
N CYS A 24 0.34 -3.56 -22.36
CA CYS A 24 1.37 -4.44 -21.82
C CYS A 24 2.56 -3.64 -21.27
N GLY A 25 2.96 -3.91 -20.03
CA GLY A 25 4.08 -3.24 -19.35
C GLY A 25 3.85 -1.76 -18.95
N ALA A 26 2.82 -1.09 -19.47
CA ALA A 26 2.58 0.34 -19.27
C ALA A 26 2.44 0.71 -17.79
N LEU A 27 1.75 -0.13 -17.01
CA LEU A 27 1.51 0.12 -15.58
C LEU A 27 2.83 0.21 -14.78
N GLY A 28 3.82 -0.62 -15.14
CA GLY A 28 5.14 -0.60 -14.52
C GLY A 28 5.89 0.72 -14.73
N HIS A 29 5.64 1.44 -15.83
CA HIS A 29 6.26 2.74 -16.08
C HIS A 29 5.70 3.86 -15.19
N SER A 30 4.49 3.70 -14.63
CA SER A 30 3.91 4.66 -13.69
C SER A 30 4.38 4.49 -12.24
N LEU A 31 4.98 3.34 -11.91
CA LEU A 31 5.49 3.05 -10.56
C LEU A 31 6.78 3.82 -10.26
N ARG A 32 6.81 4.52 -9.13
CA ARG A 32 7.94 5.22 -8.54
C ARG A 32 8.14 4.74 -7.11
N LEU A 33 9.39 4.52 -6.73
CA LEU A 33 9.73 4.04 -5.40
C LEU A 33 10.48 5.12 -4.64
N THR A 34 10.13 5.29 -3.38
CA THR A 34 10.88 6.12 -2.44
C THR A 34 11.26 5.25 -1.25
N ARG A 35 12.49 5.35 -0.75
CA ARG A 35 12.93 4.58 0.42
C ARG A 35 13.03 5.50 1.62
N ALA A 36 12.44 5.08 2.72
CA ALA A 36 12.54 5.75 4.00
C ALA A 36 13.59 5.04 4.86
N ASP A 37 14.56 5.80 5.36
CA ASP A 37 15.47 5.33 6.38
C ASP A 37 14.74 5.17 7.73
N LEU A 38 15.32 4.37 8.63
CA LEU A 38 14.83 4.22 10.01
C LEU A 38 14.83 5.59 10.70
N GLY A 39 13.63 6.10 11.04
CA GLY A 39 13.44 7.41 11.68
C GLY A 39 13.30 8.60 10.72
N ALA A 40 13.23 8.37 9.40
CA ALA A 40 12.97 9.43 8.44
C ALA A 40 11.60 10.09 8.67
N ARG A 41 11.51 11.41 8.40
CA ARG A 41 10.25 12.15 8.38
C ARG A 41 9.30 11.56 7.32
N ASP A 42 8.01 11.79 7.53
CA ASP A 42 6.98 11.44 6.55
C ASP A 42 7.28 12.09 5.20
N LEU A 43 7.02 11.34 4.12
CA LEU A 43 7.27 11.81 2.76
C LEU A 43 6.39 13.03 2.47
N ASP A 44 7.00 14.09 1.95
CA ASP A 44 6.25 15.17 1.33
C ASP A 44 5.67 14.67 0.00
N TRP A 45 4.36 14.52 -0.05
CA TRP A 45 3.64 13.95 -1.21
C TRP A 45 3.42 14.97 -2.33
N GLU A 46 3.71 16.25 -2.11
CA GLU A 46 3.44 17.31 -3.10
C GLU A 46 4.31 17.14 -4.35
N GLU A 47 5.62 16.93 -4.18
CA GLU A 47 6.56 16.75 -5.30
C GLU A 47 6.38 15.38 -6.01
N PRO A 48 6.33 14.23 -5.31
CA PRO A 48 6.16 12.92 -5.95
C PRO A 48 4.83 12.80 -6.73
N LEU A 49 3.77 13.44 -6.24
CA LEU A 49 2.44 13.44 -6.87
C LEU A 49 2.14 14.75 -7.62
N ALA A 50 3.18 15.51 -8.00
CA ALA A 50 3.03 16.67 -8.86
C ALA A 50 2.31 16.31 -10.18
N PRO A 51 1.58 17.24 -10.81
CA PRO A 51 0.88 17.00 -12.07
C PRO A 51 1.77 16.36 -13.16
N PRO A 52 1.20 15.58 -14.10
CA PRO A 52 1.96 15.15 -15.26
C PRO A 52 2.39 16.36 -16.09
N ALA A 53 3.63 16.34 -16.60
CA ALA A 53 4.03 17.27 -17.65
C ALA A 53 3.20 17.01 -18.92
N PRO A 54 2.96 18.04 -19.75
CA PRO A 54 2.29 17.88 -21.04
C PRO A 54 2.97 16.79 -21.87
N GLY A 55 2.19 15.94 -22.53
CA GLY A 55 2.71 14.87 -23.40
C GLY A 55 3.29 13.63 -22.70
N ARG A 56 3.15 13.48 -21.38
CA ARG A 56 3.54 12.23 -20.71
C ARG A 56 2.54 11.10 -20.96
N ASP A 57 3.07 9.89 -21.14
CA ASP A 57 2.30 8.66 -21.26
C ASP A 57 1.43 8.43 -20.02
N LEU A 58 0.11 8.46 -20.23
CA LEU A 58 -0.89 8.09 -19.23
C LEU A 58 -1.23 6.62 -19.40
N VAL A 59 -1.27 5.89 -18.28
CA VAL A 59 -1.74 4.50 -18.30
C VAL A 59 -3.26 4.52 -18.21
N VAL A 60 -3.92 3.98 -19.22
CA VAL A 60 -5.38 3.78 -19.21
C VAL A 60 -5.68 2.36 -18.76
N LEU A 61 -6.35 2.24 -17.62
CA LEU A 61 -6.93 0.99 -17.16
C LEU A 61 -8.36 0.90 -17.66
N LYS A 62 -8.73 -0.19 -18.35
CA LYS A 62 -10.08 -0.38 -18.90
C LYS A 62 -10.76 -1.57 -18.23
N SER A 63 -12.03 -1.41 -17.90
CA SER A 63 -12.86 -2.51 -17.43
C SER A 63 -13.08 -3.52 -18.56
N SER A 64 -13.04 -4.81 -18.25
CA SER A 64 -13.44 -5.85 -19.20
C SER A 64 -14.97 -5.79 -19.34
N LEU A 65 -15.48 -5.41 -20.52
CA LEU A 65 -16.91 -5.24 -20.85
C LEU A 65 -17.81 -6.48 -20.68
N ASN A 66 -17.29 -7.59 -20.15
CA ASN A 66 -17.92 -8.91 -20.21
C ASN A 66 -18.59 -9.37 -18.91
N SER A 67 -18.83 -8.49 -17.92
CA SER A 67 -19.67 -8.87 -16.76
C SER A 67 -20.64 -7.77 -16.33
N PRO A 68 -21.92 -8.10 -16.08
CA PRO A 68 -22.93 -7.15 -15.59
C PRO A 68 -22.69 -6.70 -14.14
N ASP A 69 -21.74 -7.31 -13.44
CA ASP A 69 -21.28 -6.89 -12.13
C ASP A 69 -20.08 -5.95 -12.34
N GLU A 70 -20.26 -4.65 -12.06
CA GLU A 70 -19.25 -3.61 -12.27
C GLU A 70 -18.10 -3.81 -11.28
N LYS A 71 -17.10 -4.60 -11.70
CA LYS A 71 -15.97 -4.94 -10.83
C LYS A 71 -15.12 -3.70 -10.58
N PRO A 72 -14.84 -3.34 -9.32
CA PRO A 72 -14.02 -2.20 -9.01
C PRO A 72 -12.58 -2.39 -9.54
N CYS A 73 -11.95 -1.27 -9.90
CA CYS A 73 -10.56 -1.25 -10.34
C CYS A 73 -9.63 -1.41 -9.14
N PHE A 74 -8.92 -2.54 -9.07
CA PHE A 74 -7.92 -2.82 -8.05
C PHE A 74 -6.51 -2.73 -8.63
N LEU A 75 -5.58 -2.24 -7.81
CA LEU A 75 -4.15 -2.34 -8.01
C LEU A 75 -3.57 -3.25 -6.92
N TYR A 76 -2.65 -4.13 -7.31
CA TYR A 76 -1.98 -5.05 -6.41
C TYR A 76 -0.49 -4.70 -6.38
N LEU A 77 0.01 -4.36 -5.20
CA LEU A 77 1.42 -4.06 -4.94
C LEU A 77 2.00 -5.19 -4.10
N ARG A 78 3.12 -5.76 -4.55
CA ARG A 78 3.82 -6.85 -3.87
C ARG A 78 5.34 -6.67 -3.94
N CYS A 79 5.97 -6.51 -2.79
CA CYS A 79 7.42 -6.61 -2.63
C CYS A 79 7.84 -8.08 -2.63
N ASP A 80 9.11 -8.35 -2.93
CA ASP A 80 9.69 -9.67 -2.70
C ASP A 80 9.76 -9.90 -1.19
N PRO A 81 9.13 -10.96 -0.63
CA PRO A 81 9.20 -11.27 0.79
C PRO A 81 10.64 -11.47 1.28
N ASN A 82 11.54 -11.91 0.40
CA ASN A 82 12.96 -12.09 0.71
C ASN A 82 13.79 -10.83 0.44
N GLY A 83 13.17 -9.75 -0.06
CA GLY A 83 13.83 -8.51 -0.44
C GLY A 83 14.15 -7.57 0.72
N GLY A 84 13.70 -7.88 1.94
CA GLY A 84 13.95 -7.07 3.14
C GLY A 84 13.30 -5.68 3.10
N GLU A 85 12.33 -5.46 2.21
CA GLU A 85 11.60 -4.20 2.07
C GLU A 85 10.11 -4.42 2.31
N GLU A 86 9.50 -3.48 3.04
CA GLU A 86 8.06 -3.43 3.27
C GLU A 86 7.49 -2.08 2.85
N ILE A 87 6.25 -2.11 2.36
CA ILE A 87 5.45 -0.95 2.01
C ILE A 87 5.01 -0.28 3.30
N VAL A 88 5.28 1.02 3.42
CA VAL A 88 4.82 1.84 4.56
C VAL A 88 3.75 2.85 4.15
N SER A 89 3.72 3.25 2.88
CA SER A 89 2.73 4.18 2.38
C SER A 89 2.61 4.12 0.86
N VAL A 90 1.46 4.52 0.35
CA VAL A 90 1.14 4.51 -1.09
C VAL A 90 0.51 5.84 -1.47
N GLY A 91 0.99 6.43 -2.57
CA GLY A 91 0.45 7.62 -3.20
C GLY A 91 0.07 7.35 -4.65
N ILE A 92 -1.05 7.90 -5.11
CA ILE A 92 -1.56 7.70 -6.48
C ILE A 92 -2.09 9.00 -7.04
N LEU A 93 -1.59 9.37 -8.22
CA LEU A 93 -2.14 10.40 -9.08
C LEU A 93 -2.94 9.74 -10.20
N SER A 94 -4.27 9.84 -10.12
CA SER A 94 -5.19 9.23 -11.09
C SER A 94 -6.50 10.00 -11.25
N SER A 95 -7.30 9.65 -12.26
CA SER A 95 -8.64 10.23 -12.45
C SER A 95 -9.67 9.75 -11.41
N ALA A 96 -9.35 8.71 -10.63
CA ALA A 96 -10.19 8.24 -9.53
C ALA A 96 -10.12 9.21 -8.34
N ARG A 97 -11.28 9.67 -7.88
CA ARG A 97 -11.39 10.67 -6.81
C ARG A 97 -10.93 10.13 -5.46
N ASN A 98 -11.21 8.86 -5.16
CA ASN A 98 -10.89 8.26 -3.88
C ASN A 98 -10.13 6.95 -4.07
N MET A 99 -9.43 6.52 -3.01
CA MET A 99 -8.88 5.16 -2.95
C MET A 99 -9.09 4.55 -1.57
N GLU A 100 -9.32 3.23 -1.54
CA GLU A 100 -9.32 2.40 -0.34
C GLU A 100 -8.07 1.51 -0.39
N VAL A 101 -7.41 1.29 0.74
CA VAL A 101 -6.23 0.41 0.81
C VAL A 101 -6.49 -0.73 1.79
N TYR A 102 -6.03 -1.92 1.41
CA TYR A 102 -6.23 -3.16 2.13
C TYR A 102 -4.92 -3.93 2.28
N LEU A 103 -4.78 -4.63 3.41
CA LEU A 103 -3.76 -5.65 3.65
C LEU A 103 -4.45 -7.01 3.63
N GLY A 104 -4.26 -7.75 2.54
CA GLY A 104 -5.11 -8.92 2.24
C GLY A 104 -6.56 -8.49 2.04
N GLU A 105 -7.44 -8.91 2.96
CA GLU A 105 -8.86 -8.53 2.98
C GLU A 105 -9.19 -7.50 4.08
N GLU A 106 -8.21 -7.14 4.93
CA GLU A 106 -8.40 -6.17 5.99
C GLU A 106 -8.35 -4.74 5.42
N TYR A 107 -9.35 -3.93 5.75
CA TYR A 107 -9.41 -2.53 5.36
C TYR A 107 -8.51 -1.68 6.25
N CYS A 108 -7.62 -0.88 5.63
CA CYS A 108 -6.65 -0.06 6.34
C CYS A 108 -6.97 1.43 6.30
N GLY A 109 -7.75 1.88 5.33
CA GLY A 109 -8.13 3.29 5.25
C GLY A 109 -8.58 3.74 3.87
N THR A 110 -9.19 4.93 3.87
CA THR A 110 -9.63 5.63 2.67
C THR A 110 -8.89 6.95 2.56
N SER A 111 -8.40 7.26 1.37
CA SER A 111 -7.83 8.57 1.05
C SER A 111 -8.70 9.27 0.02
N ARG A 112 -9.21 10.45 0.40
CA ARG A 112 -9.94 11.34 -0.49
C ARG A 112 -8.96 12.17 -1.30
N GLY A 113 -9.11 12.15 -2.61
CA GLY A 113 -8.22 12.84 -3.52
C GLY A 113 -8.43 14.35 -3.52
N LYS A 114 -7.32 15.07 -3.59
CA LYS A 114 -7.29 16.51 -3.85
C LYS A 114 -7.13 16.73 -5.35
N THR A 115 -7.97 17.58 -5.92
CA THR A 115 -7.93 17.92 -7.35
C THR A 115 -6.57 18.52 -7.72
N VAL A 116 -6.05 18.10 -8.86
CA VAL A 116 -4.85 18.63 -9.50
C VAL A 116 -5.26 19.04 -10.91
N CYS A 117 -5.12 20.32 -11.24
CA CYS A 117 -5.37 20.78 -12.60
C CYS A 117 -4.20 20.32 -13.48
N SER A 118 -4.48 19.50 -14.49
CA SER A 118 -3.58 19.32 -15.61
C SER A 118 -4.07 20.20 -16.75
N ASP A 119 -3.27 21.18 -17.14
CA ASP A 119 -3.51 21.99 -18.33
C ASP A 119 -3.10 21.18 -19.57
N LEU A 120 -3.79 20.06 -19.79
CA LEU A 120 -3.75 19.31 -21.04
C LEU A 120 -4.73 20.02 -22.00
N ASP A 121 -4.24 21.10 -22.60
CA ASP A 121 -5.00 22.12 -23.32
C ASP A 121 -5.25 21.81 -24.82
N ASP A 122 -5.41 20.54 -25.22
CA ASP A 122 -5.63 20.27 -26.65
C ASP A 122 -6.47 19.01 -26.97
N SER A 123 -7.49 18.72 -26.17
CA SER A 123 -8.53 17.80 -26.60
C SER A 123 -9.86 18.13 -25.92
N GLU A 124 -10.97 17.85 -26.60
CA GLU A 124 -12.35 18.10 -26.15
C GLU A 124 -12.71 17.41 -24.80
N HIS A 125 -11.78 16.71 -24.15
CA HIS A 125 -11.98 15.99 -22.91
C HIS A 125 -10.86 16.28 -21.89
N LYS A 126 -10.99 17.38 -21.13
CA LYS A 126 -10.09 17.69 -20.00
C LYS A 126 -10.17 16.58 -18.95
N ILE A 127 -9.08 15.83 -18.78
CA ILE A 127 -8.96 14.82 -17.71
C ILE A 127 -8.64 15.54 -16.41
N ILE A 128 -9.46 15.32 -15.37
CA ILE A 128 -9.19 15.81 -14.02
C ILE A 128 -8.44 14.73 -13.24
N PHE A 129 -7.29 15.09 -12.67
CA PHE A 129 -6.51 14.21 -11.81
C PHE A 129 -6.73 14.54 -10.34
N TYR A 130 -6.59 13.51 -9.50
CA TYR A 130 -6.65 13.62 -8.05
C TYR A 130 -5.42 12.94 -7.45
N LYS A 131 -4.67 13.71 -6.65
CA LYS A 131 -3.60 13.16 -5.82
C LYS A 131 -4.20 12.59 -4.54
N LYS A 132 -3.81 11.36 -4.23
CA LYS A 132 -4.25 10.58 -3.06
C LYS A 132 -3.03 9.97 -2.42
N TYR A 133 -2.99 9.89 -1.11
CA TYR A 133 -1.96 9.12 -0.39
C TYR A 133 -2.50 8.56 0.90
N LEU A 134 -1.97 7.42 1.32
CA LEU A 134 -2.30 6.77 2.59
C LEU A 134 -1.02 6.18 3.20
N LYS A 135 -0.78 6.50 4.46
CA LYS A 135 0.24 5.86 5.30
C LYS A 135 -0.39 4.66 5.99
N LEU A 136 0.28 3.51 5.93
CA LEU A 136 -0.17 2.30 6.59
C LEU A 136 0.19 2.37 8.08
N GLU A 137 -0.71 1.88 8.93
CA GLU A 137 -0.46 1.75 10.37
C GLU A 137 0.62 0.69 10.64
N SER A 138 0.53 -0.43 9.91
CA SER A 138 1.53 -1.51 9.89
C SER A 138 2.15 -1.62 8.51
N SER A 139 3.48 -1.78 8.45
CA SER A 139 4.18 -2.05 7.21
C SER A 139 3.87 -3.46 6.69
N SER A 140 3.94 -3.67 5.37
CA SER A 140 3.59 -4.95 4.75
C SER A 140 4.34 -5.19 3.45
N HIS A 141 4.62 -6.45 3.12
CA HIS A 141 5.15 -6.81 1.79
C HIS A 141 4.12 -6.67 0.68
N ALA A 142 2.82 -6.64 0.98
CA ALA A 142 1.78 -6.55 -0.05
C ALA A 142 0.60 -5.68 0.39
N CYS A 143 0.03 -4.93 -0.55
CA CYS A 143 -1.23 -4.24 -0.34
C CYS A 143 -2.09 -4.24 -1.62
N LYS A 144 -3.39 -4.12 -1.42
CA LYS A 144 -4.43 -4.03 -2.45
C LYS A 144 -5.03 -2.63 -2.37
N VAL A 145 -5.05 -1.89 -3.47
CA VAL A 145 -5.62 -0.55 -3.55
C VAL A 145 -6.84 -0.60 -4.46
N LYS A 146 -8.00 -0.19 -3.97
CA LYS A 146 -9.22 -0.04 -4.77
C LYS A 146 -9.39 1.41 -5.18
N LEU A 147 -9.54 1.66 -6.47
CA LEU A 147 -9.81 2.99 -7.01
C LEU A 147 -11.31 3.19 -7.13
N LEU A 148 -11.77 4.38 -6.73
CA LEU A 148 -13.19 4.68 -6.59
C LEU A 148 -13.57 6.02 -7.24
N SER A 149 -14.88 6.16 -7.48
CA SER A 149 -15.53 7.45 -7.79
C SER A 149 -14.93 8.13 -9.03
N PHE A 150 -14.82 7.40 -10.14
CA PHE A 150 -14.39 7.92 -11.45
C PHE A 150 -15.57 8.10 -12.44
N GLY A 151 -16.80 8.02 -11.94
CA GLY A 151 -18.05 8.17 -12.71
C GLY A 151 -18.46 6.87 -13.42
N GLU A 152 -19.38 6.96 -14.38
CA GLU A 152 -19.80 5.86 -15.28
C GLU A 152 -18.72 5.51 -16.32
N LYS A 153 -17.47 5.92 -16.08
CA LYS A 153 -16.37 5.71 -17.00
C LYS A 153 -15.89 4.28 -16.87
N GLN A 154 -15.89 3.56 -18.00
CA GLN A 154 -15.28 2.22 -18.10
C GLN A 154 -13.74 2.26 -18.16
N CYS A 155 -13.14 3.36 -17.72
CA CYS A 155 -11.68 3.49 -17.65
C CYS A 155 -11.22 4.42 -16.52
N VAL A 156 -10.00 4.16 -16.04
CA VAL A 156 -9.29 5.00 -15.07
C VAL A 156 -7.93 5.39 -15.65
N PHE A 157 -7.61 6.67 -15.62
CA PHE A 157 -6.31 7.19 -16.04
C PHE A 157 -5.36 7.23 -14.84
N ILE A 158 -4.21 6.57 -14.95
CA ILE A 158 -3.13 6.60 -13.97
C ILE A 158 -1.96 7.38 -14.54
N SER A 159 -1.53 8.41 -13.80
CA SER A 159 -0.33 9.17 -14.14
C SER A 159 0.88 8.67 -13.37
N LYS A 160 0.75 8.49 -12.05
CA LYS A 160 1.85 8.09 -11.16
C LYS A 160 1.32 7.22 -10.03
N ILE A 161 2.10 6.21 -9.66
CA ILE A 161 1.94 5.42 -8.43
C ILE A 161 3.26 5.52 -7.69
N VAL A 162 3.24 6.09 -6.49
CA VAL A 162 4.41 6.26 -5.64
C VAL A 162 4.27 5.33 -4.45
N VAL A 163 5.27 4.49 -4.20
CA VAL A 163 5.29 3.57 -3.07
C VAL A 163 6.49 3.92 -2.20
N GLN A 164 6.23 4.23 -0.93
CA GLN A 164 7.30 4.39 0.03
C GLN A 164 7.59 3.04 0.67
N LEU A 165 8.84 2.63 0.61
CA LEU A 165 9.36 1.39 1.17
C LEU A 165 10.22 1.71 2.39
N ARG A 166 10.24 0.79 3.35
CA ARG A 166 11.16 0.80 4.49
C ARG A 166 11.94 -0.51 4.48
N ARG A 167 13.24 -0.43 4.74
CA ARG A 167 14.03 -1.64 4.99
C ARG A 167 13.68 -2.21 6.36
N VAL A 168 13.40 -3.50 6.40
CA VAL A 168 13.22 -4.25 7.63
C VAL A 168 14.58 -4.78 8.03
N SER A 169 15.08 -4.36 9.19
CA SER A 169 16.25 -5.02 9.77
C SER A 169 15.89 -6.46 10.07
N THR A 170 16.58 -7.42 9.46
CA THR A 170 16.55 -8.81 9.90
C THR A 170 17.28 -8.91 11.23
N ASN A 171 16.63 -8.47 12.30
CA ASN A 171 16.97 -9.00 13.60
C ASN A 171 16.48 -10.44 13.55
N SER A 172 17.40 -11.36 13.29
CA SER A 172 17.14 -12.80 13.31
C SER A 172 16.69 -13.21 14.72
N SER A 173 15.41 -13.04 15.03
CA SER A 173 14.73 -13.83 16.05
C SER A 173 13.72 -14.69 15.32
N THR A 174 14.15 -15.92 15.05
CA THR A 174 13.33 -17.02 14.58
C THR A 174 12.01 -17.11 15.36
N SER A 175 10.91 -16.79 14.71
CA SER A 175 9.64 -17.51 14.93
C SER A 175 8.81 -17.43 13.65
N PRO A 176 8.35 -18.55 13.08
CA PRO A 176 7.43 -18.54 11.95
C PRO A 176 6.16 -17.77 12.31
N PRO A 177 5.45 -17.16 11.33
CA PRO A 177 4.13 -16.62 11.59
C PRO A 177 3.23 -17.78 12.03
N ALA A 178 2.85 -17.80 13.31
CA ALA A 178 1.88 -18.76 13.79
C ALA A 178 0.58 -18.56 13.00
N LEU A 179 0.17 -19.62 12.31
CA LEU A 179 -1.12 -19.76 11.68
C LEU A 179 -2.23 -19.32 12.65
N GLY A 180 -3.04 -18.34 12.21
CA GLY A 180 -4.27 -17.94 12.89
C GLY A 180 -4.02 -16.98 14.05
N SER A 181 -4.56 -15.77 13.92
CA SER A 181 -4.61 -14.74 14.95
C SER A 181 -5.28 -15.24 16.23
N ARG A 182 -4.53 -15.89 17.10
CA ARG A 182 -4.86 -16.06 18.51
C ARG A 182 -4.12 -14.98 19.27
N ILE A 183 -4.86 -14.24 20.08
CA ILE A 183 -4.29 -13.21 20.96
C ILE A 183 -3.22 -13.91 21.82
N ASP A 184 -1.96 -13.48 21.68
CA ASP A 184 -0.86 -13.96 22.49
C ASP A 184 -0.99 -13.39 23.90
N LEU A 185 -1.61 -14.19 24.76
CA LEU A 185 -1.90 -13.84 26.14
C LEU A 185 -0.62 -13.66 26.97
N GLN A 186 0.50 -14.30 26.60
CA GLN A 186 1.79 -14.06 27.25
C GLN A 186 2.31 -12.67 26.92
N ARG A 187 2.23 -12.27 25.65
CA ARG A 187 2.68 -10.94 25.21
C ARG A 187 1.83 -9.82 25.82
N VAL A 188 0.52 -10.01 25.95
CA VAL A 188 -0.37 -9.09 26.67
C VAL A 188 0.04 -8.99 28.14
N GLN A 189 0.32 -10.12 28.78
CA GLN A 189 0.71 -10.16 30.19
C GLN A 189 2.03 -9.44 30.46
N THR A 190 3.04 -9.63 29.60
CA THR A 190 4.33 -8.92 29.70
C THR A 190 4.18 -7.40 29.51
N LEU A 191 3.35 -6.96 28.57
CA LEU A 191 3.11 -5.53 28.32
C LEU A 191 2.36 -4.87 29.49
N MET A 192 1.46 -5.63 30.12
CA MET A 192 0.67 -5.19 31.25
C MET A 192 1.50 -5.10 32.54
N GLU A 193 2.42 -6.04 32.75
CA GLU A 193 3.40 -5.99 33.83
C GLU A 193 4.37 -4.81 33.65
N ALA A 194 4.77 -4.51 32.40
CA ALA A 194 5.63 -3.36 32.08
C ALA A 194 4.94 -1.99 32.29
N MET A 195 3.60 -1.92 32.22
CA MET A 195 2.82 -0.70 32.45
C MET A 195 2.35 -0.53 33.92
N GLY A 196 2.74 -1.43 34.83
CA GLY A 196 2.50 -1.28 36.28
C GLY A 196 1.03 -1.24 36.72
N SER A 197 0.09 -1.55 35.81
CA SER A 197 -1.35 -1.42 36.04
C SER A 197 -1.96 -2.81 36.19
N LYS A 198 -2.44 -3.13 37.40
CA LYS A 198 -3.20 -4.36 37.65
C LYS A 198 -4.53 -4.28 36.89
N LEU A 199 -4.88 -5.34 36.16
CA LEU A 199 -6.20 -5.45 35.53
C LEU A 199 -7.31 -5.31 36.58
N SER A 200 -8.42 -4.73 36.16
CA SER A 200 -9.64 -4.82 36.95
C SER A 200 -10.05 -6.30 37.10
N PRO A 201 -10.73 -6.68 38.20
CA PRO A 201 -11.18 -8.05 38.40
C PRO A 201 -12.00 -8.61 37.22
N GLY A 202 -12.80 -7.77 36.57
CA GLY A 202 -13.58 -8.15 35.39
C GLY A 202 -12.72 -8.43 34.15
N ALA A 203 -11.68 -7.61 33.89
CA ALA A 203 -10.77 -7.85 32.77
C ALA A 203 -9.92 -9.12 32.97
N GLN A 204 -9.54 -9.42 34.22
CA GLN A 204 -8.84 -10.67 34.56
C GLN A 204 -9.73 -11.90 34.31
N GLN A 205 -11.01 -11.82 34.65
CA GLN A 205 -11.97 -12.91 34.44
C GLN A 205 -12.21 -13.19 32.95
N LEU A 206 -12.34 -12.15 32.13
CA LEU A 206 -12.46 -12.27 30.67
C LEU A 206 -11.21 -12.91 30.05
N MET A 207 -10.02 -12.50 30.48
CA MET A 207 -8.76 -13.11 30.05
C MET A 207 -8.73 -14.60 30.37
N ASN A 208 -9.13 -15.00 31.58
CA ASN A 208 -9.19 -16.39 32.00
C ASN A 208 -10.21 -17.21 31.17
N MET A 209 -11.36 -16.64 30.86
CA MET A 209 -12.36 -17.25 29.96
C MET A 209 -11.81 -17.50 28.56
N VAL A 210 -11.07 -16.52 27.99
CA VAL A 210 -10.45 -16.67 26.67
C VAL A 210 -9.37 -17.75 26.68
N LYS A 211 -8.59 -17.90 27.77
CA LYS A 211 -7.59 -18.98 27.89
C LYS A 211 -8.25 -20.36 27.83
N PHE A 212 -9.41 -20.52 28.49
CA PHE A 212 -10.12 -21.79 28.56
C PHE A 212 -10.74 -22.21 27.22
N GLN A 213 -11.22 -21.25 26.42
CA GLN A 213 -11.78 -21.53 25.08
C GLN A 213 -10.72 -21.88 24.03
N GLN A 214 -9.44 -21.63 24.32
CA GLN A 214 -8.34 -21.88 23.39
C GLN A 214 -7.66 -23.26 23.59
N GLN A 215 -8.04 -24.02 24.63
CA GLN A 215 -7.67 -25.43 24.81
C GLN A 215 -8.66 -26.34 24.08
#